data_AF-A0AAV7N085-F1
#
_entry.id   AF-A0AAV7N085-F1
#
_cell.length_a   1.000
_cell.length_b   1.000
_cell.length_c   1.000
_cell.angle_alpha   90.00
_cell.angle_beta   90.00
_cell.angle_gamma   90.00
#
_symmetry.space_group_name_H-M   'P 1'
#
loop_
_entity.id
_entity.type
_entity.pdbx_description
1 polymer ?
#
loop_
_entity_poly.entity_id
_entity_poly.type
_entity_poly.pdbx_seq_one_letter_code
_entity_poly.pdbx_strand_id
1 'polypeptide(L)'
;MDRILQEISAVGRKLEGMDNAMTALTAETRSMRLEIAGFQSQISRLDHRVTAVESQVALQADRDQELFHLRSKLTDLEDRSRRNNIRFIGFPEGIEGTDILSYLRDTLPKLADTTFKPPLEFQRAH
;
A
#
# COMPACT_ATOMS: atom_id res chain seq x y z
N MET A 1 82.31 -28.14 -4.36
CA MET A 1 81.54 -28.32 -3.11
C MET A 1 80.83 -27.03 -2.73
N ASP A 2 81.54 -25.92 -2.65
CA ASP A 2 80.98 -24.60 -2.25
C ASP A 2 79.82 -24.08 -3.10
N ARG A 3 79.88 -24.23 -4.43
CA ARG A 3 78.78 -23.81 -5.32
C ARG A 3 77.47 -24.56 -5.06
N ILE A 4 77.55 -25.85 -4.76
CA ILE A 4 76.39 -26.68 -4.43
C ILE A 4 75.79 -26.25 -3.08
N LEU A 5 76.64 -25.96 -2.08
CA LEU A 5 76.18 -25.45 -0.78
C LEU A 5 75.49 -24.08 -0.90
N GLN A 6 75.98 -23.21 -1.80
CA GLN A 6 75.37 -21.90 -2.06
C GLN A 6 74.00 -22.04 -2.74
N GLU A 7 73.86 -22.94 -3.71
CA GLU A 7 72.58 -23.23 -4.38
C GLU A 7 71.57 -23.85 -3.41
N ILE A 8 71.97 -24.82 -2.57
CA ILE A 8 71.12 -25.39 -1.51
C ILE A 8 70.62 -24.30 -0.56
N SER A 9 71.51 -23.39 -0.15
CA SER A 9 71.14 -22.28 0.74
C SER A 9 70.15 -21.31 0.09
N ALA A 10 70.30 -21.05 -1.22
CA ALA A 10 69.37 -20.22 -1.97
C ALA A 10 67.98 -20.87 -2.11
N VAL A 11 67.95 -22.18 -2.36
CA VAL A 11 66.70 -22.95 -2.40
C VAL A 11 66.02 -22.96 -1.03
N GLY A 12 66.77 -23.13 0.06
CA GLY A 12 66.24 -23.08 1.43
C GLY A 12 65.53 -21.77 1.74
N ARG A 13 66.16 -20.62 1.44
CA ARG A 13 65.52 -19.30 1.61
C ARG A 13 64.24 -19.14 0.77
N LYS A 14 64.24 -19.69 -0.45
CA LYS A 14 63.07 -19.63 -1.32
C LYS A 14 61.92 -20.49 -0.76
N LEU A 15 62.22 -21.66 -0.20
CA LEU A 15 61.25 -22.51 0.49
C LEU A 15 60.65 -21.82 1.72
N GLU A 16 61.47 -21.18 2.55
CA GLU A 16 60.97 -20.38 3.69
C GLU A 16 60.05 -19.23 3.23
N GLY A 17 60.43 -18.53 2.15
CA GLY A 17 59.58 -17.49 1.55
C GLY A 17 58.25 -18.02 1.05
N MET A 18 58.25 -19.21 0.41
CA MET A 18 57.04 -19.89 -0.04
C MET A 18 56.15 -20.34 1.13
N ASP A 19 56.74 -20.85 2.20
CA ASP A 19 56.00 -21.31 3.39
C ASP A 19 55.29 -20.15 4.11
N ASN A 20 55.97 -19.01 4.23
CA ASN A 20 55.39 -17.78 4.75
C ASN A 20 54.21 -17.29 3.88
N ALA A 21 54.38 -17.27 2.55
CA ALA A 21 53.33 -16.88 1.62
C ALA A 21 52.13 -17.85 1.67
N MET A 22 52.39 -19.15 1.81
CA MET A 22 51.34 -20.17 1.92
C MET A 22 50.55 -20.05 3.22
N THR A 23 51.23 -19.72 4.32
CA THR A 23 50.59 -19.44 5.61
C THR A 23 49.69 -18.20 5.51
N ALA A 24 50.17 -17.13 4.88
CA ALA A 24 49.38 -15.91 4.66
C ALA A 24 48.13 -16.17 3.80
N LEU A 25 48.27 -16.88 2.67
CA LEU A 25 47.14 -17.25 1.80
C LEU A 25 46.12 -18.14 2.52
N THR A 26 46.58 -19.02 3.40
CA THR A 26 45.69 -19.88 4.22
C THR A 26 44.86 -19.03 5.19
N ALA A 27 45.47 -18.02 5.81
CA ALA A 27 44.79 -17.09 6.70
C ALA A 27 43.74 -16.25 5.95
N GLU A 28 44.11 -15.70 4.79
CA GLU A 28 43.20 -14.92 3.95
C GLU A 28 42.02 -15.74 3.43
N THR A 29 42.28 -16.98 2.98
CA THR A 29 41.23 -17.92 2.57
C THR A 29 40.26 -18.21 3.71
N ARG A 30 40.75 -18.32 4.95
CA ARG A 30 39.89 -18.50 6.13
C ARG A 30 39.05 -17.26 6.40
N SER A 31 39.62 -16.06 6.26
CA SER A 31 38.88 -14.80 6.41
C SER A 31 37.75 -14.70 5.39
N MET A 32 38.04 -14.93 4.11
CA MET A 32 37.04 -14.90 3.03
C MET A 32 35.90 -15.90 3.28
N ARG A 33 36.20 -17.10 3.80
CA ARG A 33 35.15 -18.09 4.14
C ARG A 33 34.21 -17.58 5.23
N LEU A 34 34.72 -16.88 6.23
CA LEU A 34 33.90 -16.31 7.30
C LEU A 34 33.01 -15.18 6.77
N GLU A 35 33.56 -14.31 5.90
CA GLU A 35 32.77 -13.25 5.26
C GLU A 35 31.66 -13.81 4.36
N ILE A 36 31.97 -14.84 3.57
CA ILE A 36 30.97 -15.55 2.74
C ILE A 36 29.85 -16.13 3.62
N ALA A 37 30.18 -16.76 4.74
CA ALA A 37 29.17 -17.27 5.67
C ALA A 37 28.31 -16.13 6.25
N GLY A 38 28.92 -14.98 6.54
CA GLY A 38 28.23 -13.77 6.96
C GLY A 38 27.24 -13.26 5.90
N PHE A 39 27.67 -13.17 4.64
CA PHE A 39 26.80 -12.76 3.54
C PHE A 39 25.67 -13.74 3.29
N GLN A 40 25.92 -15.05 3.35
CA GLN A 40 24.87 -16.07 3.24
C GLN A 40 23.78 -15.88 4.30
N SER A 41 24.16 -15.61 5.55
CA SER A 41 23.22 -15.31 6.63
C SER A 41 22.43 -14.00 6.38
N GLN A 42 23.06 -12.97 5.84
CA GLN A 42 22.38 -11.72 5.49
C GLN A 42 21.39 -11.91 4.35
N ILE A 43 21.78 -12.65 3.30
CA ILE A 43 20.93 -12.97 2.15
C ILE A 43 19.68 -13.72 2.60
N SER A 44 19.83 -14.77 3.43
CA SER A 44 18.68 -15.52 3.94
C SER A 44 17.72 -14.63 4.76
N ARG A 45 18.25 -13.71 5.58
CA ARG A 45 17.41 -12.74 6.31
C ARG A 45 16.69 -11.77 5.38
N LEU A 46 17.36 -11.30 4.33
CA LEU A 46 16.75 -10.40 3.35
C LEU A 46 15.67 -11.12 2.55
N ASP A 47 15.90 -12.35 2.13
CA ASP A 47 14.94 -13.19 1.42
C ASP A 47 13.64 -13.35 2.22
N HIS A 48 13.75 -13.74 3.49
CA HIS A 48 12.59 -13.82 4.39
C HIS A 48 11.85 -12.50 4.56
N ARG A 49 12.57 -11.37 4.63
CA ARG A 49 11.95 -10.05 4.72
C ARG A 49 11.24 -9.65 3.43
N VAL A 50 11.82 -9.98 2.28
CA VAL A 50 11.21 -9.72 0.96
C VAL A 50 9.91 -10.52 0.85
N THR A 51 9.93 -11.82 1.13
CA THR A 51 8.71 -12.66 1.10
C THR A 51 7.62 -12.14 2.04
N ALA A 52 7.99 -11.68 3.24
CA ALA A 52 7.04 -11.11 4.19
C ALA A 52 6.41 -9.81 3.67
N VAL A 53 7.21 -8.93 3.07
CA VAL A 53 6.72 -7.67 2.48
C VAL A 53 5.83 -7.94 1.28
N GLU A 54 6.21 -8.87 0.40
CA GLU A 54 5.39 -9.27 -0.76
C GLU A 54 4.01 -9.79 -0.32
N SER A 55 3.97 -10.61 0.73
CA SER A 55 2.70 -11.09 1.30
C SER A 55 1.86 -9.95 1.87
N GLN A 56 2.47 -8.98 2.56
CA GLN A 56 1.76 -7.82 3.09
C GLN A 56 1.19 -6.93 1.98
N VAL A 57 1.94 -6.72 0.90
CA VAL A 57 1.48 -5.95 -0.27
C VAL A 57 0.28 -6.63 -0.92
N ALA A 58 0.30 -7.96 -1.07
CA ALA A 58 -0.83 -8.71 -1.60
C ALA A 58 -2.09 -8.56 -0.74
N LEU A 59 -1.96 -8.65 0.59
CA LEU A 59 -3.06 -8.43 1.53
C LEU A 59 -3.60 -6.99 1.49
N GLN A 60 -2.74 -6.01 1.24
CA GLN A 60 -3.15 -4.62 1.14
C GLN A 60 -3.97 -4.36 -0.12
N ALA A 61 -3.60 -4.95 -1.25
CA ALA A 61 -4.38 -4.84 -2.49
C ALA A 61 -5.80 -5.41 -2.33
N ASP A 62 -5.95 -6.53 -1.63
CA ASP A 62 -7.25 -7.13 -1.33
C ASP A 62 -8.11 -6.21 -0.45
N ARG A 63 -7.52 -5.62 0.60
CA ARG A 63 -8.20 -4.63 1.46
C ARG A 63 -8.65 -3.39 0.69
N ASP A 64 -7.83 -2.89 -0.24
CA ASP A 64 -8.19 -1.72 -1.05
C ASP A 64 -9.39 -2.03 -1.96
N GLN A 65 -9.47 -3.26 -2.50
CA GLN A 65 -10.61 -3.72 -3.27
C GLN A 65 -11.87 -3.84 -2.40
N GLU A 66 -11.76 -4.39 -1.19
CA GLU A 66 -12.89 -4.44 -0.25
C GLU A 66 -13.38 -3.05 0.13
N LEU A 67 -12.46 -2.11 0.41
CA LEU A 67 -12.80 -0.72 0.70
C LEU A 67 -13.52 -0.04 -0.45
N PHE A 68 -13.07 -0.27 -1.69
CA PHE A 68 -13.75 0.24 -2.87
C PHE A 68 -15.18 -0.29 -2.97
N HIS A 69 -15.36 -1.60 -2.78
CA HIS A 69 -16.68 -2.23 -2.81
C HIS A 69 -17.61 -1.71 -1.71
N LEU A 70 -17.10 -1.55 -0.50
CA LEU A 70 -17.85 -1.00 0.63
C LEU A 70 -18.27 0.45 0.38
N ARG A 71 -17.37 1.28 -0.17
CA ARG A 71 -17.70 2.66 -0.56
C ARG A 71 -18.79 2.70 -1.61
N SER A 72 -18.68 1.88 -2.65
CA SER A 72 -19.71 1.79 -3.70
C SER A 72 -21.08 1.40 -3.14
N LYS A 73 -21.12 0.40 -2.24
CA LYS A 73 -22.36 0.03 -1.53
C LYS A 73 -22.91 1.16 -0.68
N LEU A 74 -22.05 1.90 0.02
CA LEU A 74 -22.48 3.02 0.86
C LEU A 74 -23.09 4.13 0.00
N THR A 75 -22.47 4.47 -1.13
CA THR A 75 -23.02 5.43 -2.09
C THR A 75 -24.38 4.97 -2.61
N ASP A 76 -24.53 3.73 -3.06
CA ASP A 76 -25.82 3.20 -3.54
C ASP A 76 -26.90 3.23 -2.44
N LEU A 77 -26.54 2.94 -1.18
CA LEU A 77 -27.47 3.03 -0.05
C LEU A 77 -27.89 4.48 0.24
N GLU A 78 -26.95 5.43 0.21
CA GLU A 78 -27.25 6.85 0.41
C GLU A 78 -28.15 7.39 -0.71
N ASP A 79 -27.83 7.04 -1.96
CA ASP A 79 -28.62 7.44 -3.13
C ASP A 79 -30.02 6.85 -3.08
N ARG A 80 -30.18 5.56 -2.74
CA ARG A 80 -31.49 4.94 -2.56
C ARG A 80 -32.27 5.55 -1.40
N SER A 81 -31.60 5.85 -0.29
CA SER A 81 -32.22 6.48 0.87
C SER A 81 -32.72 7.89 0.57
N ARG A 82 -32.07 8.61 -0.37
CA ARG A 82 -32.41 9.98 -0.74
C ARG A 82 -33.11 10.09 -2.09
N ARG A 83 -33.40 8.98 -2.76
CA ARG A 83 -33.94 8.92 -4.13
C ARG A 83 -35.22 9.74 -4.32
N ASN A 84 -36.05 9.81 -3.27
CA ASN A 84 -37.33 10.52 -3.30
C ASN A 84 -37.24 11.91 -2.65
N ASN A 85 -36.06 12.37 -2.26
CA ASN A 85 -35.86 13.69 -1.67
C ASN A 85 -35.56 14.70 -2.76
N ILE A 86 -36.29 15.82 -2.75
CA ILE A 86 -36.05 16.97 -3.63
C ILE A 86 -35.57 18.13 -2.78
N ARG A 87 -34.54 18.85 -3.24
CA ARG A 87 -34.02 20.04 -2.56
C ARG A 87 -34.30 21.28 -3.41
N PHE A 88 -35.05 22.21 -2.84
CA PHE A 88 -35.28 23.53 -3.43
C PHE A 88 -34.24 24.52 -2.89
N ILE A 89 -33.65 25.33 -3.76
CA ILE A 89 -32.60 26.31 -3.42
C ILE A 89 -33.04 27.68 -3.96
N GLY A 90 -32.83 28.75 -3.17
CA GLY A 90 -33.15 30.12 -3.57
C GLY A 90 -34.50 30.65 -3.08
N PHE A 91 -35.18 29.93 -2.19
CA PHE A 91 -36.37 30.44 -1.50
C PHE A 91 -35.96 31.34 -0.33
N PRO A 92 -36.59 32.53 -0.16
CA PRO A 92 -36.42 33.35 1.03
C PRO A 92 -36.90 32.63 2.29
N GLU A 93 -36.18 32.79 3.40
CA GLU A 93 -36.53 32.18 4.68
C GLU A 93 -37.91 32.64 5.16
N GLY A 94 -38.75 31.70 5.61
CA GLY A 94 -40.06 31.98 6.21
C GLY A 94 -41.21 32.22 5.21
N ILE A 95 -40.96 32.12 3.89
CA ILE A 95 -42.01 32.30 2.86
C ILE A 95 -43.16 31.29 2.97
N GLU A 96 -42.86 30.13 3.52
CA GLU A 96 -43.76 29.00 3.74
C GLU A 96 -44.71 29.17 4.94
N GLY A 97 -44.49 30.18 5.79
CA GLY A 97 -45.39 30.48 6.91
C GLY A 97 -45.38 29.39 7.99
N THR A 98 -46.57 29.00 8.46
CA THR A 98 -46.72 28.04 9.58
C THR A 98 -46.80 26.58 9.11
N ASP A 99 -47.15 26.32 7.85
CA ASP A 99 -47.29 24.96 7.30
C ASP A 99 -46.65 24.83 5.91
N ILE A 100 -45.44 24.24 5.91
CA ILE A 100 -44.61 23.98 4.73
C ILE A 100 -45.34 23.07 3.74
N LEU A 101 -46.10 22.07 4.22
CA LEU A 101 -46.74 21.08 3.34
C LEU A 101 -47.88 21.70 2.52
N SER A 102 -48.68 22.57 3.15
CA SER A 102 -49.73 23.31 2.45
C SER A 102 -49.14 24.28 1.43
N TYR A 103 -48.09 25.01 1.80
CA TYR A 103 -47.38 25.89 0.87
C TYR A 103 -46.84 25.14 -0.35
N LEU A 104 -46.21 23.97 -0.16
CA LEU A 104 -45.68 23.17 -1.26
C LEU A 104 -46.77 22.60 -2.17
N ARG A 105 -47.91 22.16 -1.63
CA ARG A 105 -49.04 21.66 -2.43
C ARG A 105 -49.61 22.72 -3.36
N ASP A 106 -49.63 23.98 -2.92
CA ASP A 106 -50.15 25.09 -3.72
C ASP A 106 -49.10 25.66 -4.69
N THR A 107 -47.83 25.65 -4.30
CA THR A 107 -46.75 26.32 -5.04
C THR A 107 -46.16 25.45 -6.14
N LEU A 108 -45.99 24.15 -5.89
CA LEU A 108 -45.34 23.26 -6.87
C LEU A 108 -46.13 23.10 -8.18
N PRO A 109 -47.47 22.92 -8.17
CA PRO A 109 -48.24 22.88 -9.42
C PRO A 109 -48.14 24.18 -10.23
N LYS A 110 -48.09 25.33 -9.54
CA LYS A 110 -47.93 26.65 -10.17
C LYS A 110 -46.54 26.82 -10.79
N LEU A 111 -45.50 26.36 -10.09
CA LEU A 111 -44.13 26.46 -10.58
C LEU A 111 -43.85 25.51 -11.75
N ALA A 112 -44.43 24.31 -11.72
CA ALA A 112 -44.25 23.30 -12.77
C ALA A 112 -45.22 23.47 -13.95
N ASP A 113 -46.12 24.47 -13.89
CA ASP A 113 -47.19 24.71 -14.88
C ASP A 113 -47.95 23.43 -15.25
N THR A 114 -48.25 22.60 -14.25
CA THR A 114 -48.89 21.30 -14.46
C THR A 114 -49.73 20.89 -13.28
N THR A 115 -50.75 20.06 -13.57
CA THR A 115 -51.58 19.45 -12.54
C THR A 115 -51.17 17.99 -12.35
N PHE A 116 -50.63 17.66 -11.18
CA PHE A 116 -50.22 16.29 -10.86
C PHE A 116 -51.45 15.38 -10.65
N LYS A 117 -51.47 14.22 -11.33
CA LYS A 117 -52.46 13.16 -11.16
C LYS A 117 -51.71 11.82 -11.00
N PRO A 118 -51.74 11.16 -9.83
CA PRO A 118 -52.41 11.54 -8.58
C PRO A 118 -51.81 12.80 -7.92
N PRO A 119 -52.51 13.40 -6.92
CA PRO A 119 -51.99 14.54 -6.16
C PRO A 119 -50.63 14.24 -5.51
N LEU A 120 -49.82 15.29 -5.30
CA LEU A 120 -48.51 15.14 -4.66
C LEU A 120 -48.66 14.68 -3.20
N GLU A 121 -48.02 13.57 -2.88
CA GLU A 121 -47.90 13.06 -1.52
C GLU A 121 -46.50 13.34 -0.97
N PHE A 122 -46.43 13.86 0.25
CA PHE A 122 -45.18 14.20 0.92
C PHE A 122 -45.04 13.33 2.16
N GLN A 123 -43.90 12.63 2.27
CA GLN A 123 -43.58 11.89 3.47
C GLN A 123 -43.12 12.83 4.60
N ARG A 124 -42.32 13.85 4.24
CA ARG A 124 -41.75 14.83 5.17
C ARG A 124 -41.24 16.05 4.40
N ALA A 125 -41.35 17.24 5.00
CA ALA A 125 -40.70 18.46 4.52
C ALA A 125 -40.05 19.18 5.71
N HIS A 126 -38.94 19.86 5.46
CA HIS A 126 -38.15 20.64 6.42
C HIS A 126 -37.64 21.91 5.77
#